data_AF-A0A9Q9MIB9-F1
#
_entry.id   AF-A0A9Q9MIB9-F1
#
_cell.length_a   1.000
_cell.length_b   1.000
_cell.length_c   1.000
_cell.angle_alpha   90.00
_cell.angle_beta   90.00
_cell.angle_gamma   90.00
#
_symmetry.space_group_name_H-M   'P 1'
#
loop_
_entity.id
_entity.type
_entity.pdbx_description
1 polymer ?
#
loop_
_entity_poly.entity_id
_entity_poly.type
_entity_poly.pdbx_seq_one_letter_code
_entity_poly.pdbx_strand_id
1 'polypeptide(L)'
;MADVGTTIDLRNRRLGLRMGERIRVLLIEDDPGDAFLVQELLAEADAPFDVQVAQTMREARPLLREAHCVLLDLGLPDASGLDGLRQVLQEAGRVAVCVLTGLEDEHLGTAAVAEGAQDYLVKGAVDGTGLSRAVRYAVERKRADEQARLLRESELRQAESARLERGLLPKPIMAGVEADLWSIYRPGRDRGLLGGDFFDAIGADGTHLHLLIGDVCGHGVDEAPLGVALRVAWRALVLAGVPEDHILDSLEQVLVSERRSDELFATVAVATVNLAEGTARIRLAGHPPPIVIAGDRVEPCDVQPGLVLGVMPGVPRPATEVRLGAPGWQLLLYTDGLIEGAATPDASGGERLGIEGIVEVLKDPGRARPRDLPVWLAAQAEGHNGGPLSDDIAVLLLDPRSAG
;
A
#
# COMPACT_ATOMS: atom_id res chain seq x y z
N MET A 1 40.60 20.83 -8.78
CA MET A 1 40.40 20.93 -7.32
C MET A 1 38.95 20.60 -7.04
N ALA A 2 38.74 19.53 -6.28
CA ALA A 2 37.51 19.09 -5.63
C ALA A 2 36.27 18.78 -6.51
N ASP A 3 36.16 17.48 -6.77
CA ASP A 3 35.00 16.64 -7.07
C ASP A 3 34.03 16.55 -5.89
N VAL A 4 32.71 16.58 -6.11
CA VAL A 4 31.69 15.90 -5.28
C VAL A 4 30.48 15.54 -6.17
N GLY A 5 30.57 14.42 -6.88
CA GLY A 5 29.41 13.70 -7.40
C GLY A 5 28.60 13.06 -6.27
N THR A 6 27.28 13.31 -6.24
CA THR A 6 26.35 12.63 -5.33
C THR A 6 25.77 11.42 -6.07
N THR A 7 26.51 10.30 -6.06
CA THR A 7 26.00 9.00 -6.51
C THR A 7 25.18 8.39 -5.39
N ILE A 8 23.86 8.34 -5.57
CA ILE A 8 22.95 7.59 -4.71
C ILE A 8 23.15 6.10 -5.02
N ASP A 9 23.93 5.43 -4.17
CA ASP A 9 24.21 3.99 -4.25
C ASP A 9 22.98 3.19 -3.75
N LEU A 10 22.02 2.93 -4.64
CA LEU A 10 20.91 2.00 -4.44
C LEU A 10 21.42 0.54 -4.48
N ARG A 11 22.30 0.17 -3.53
CA ARG A 11 22.67 -1.24 -3.31
C ARG A 11 21.61 -1.93 -2.46
N ASN A 12 20.61 -2.45 -3.17
CA ASN A 12 20.13 -3.84 -3.06
C ASN A 12 20.68 -4.59 -1.82
N ARG A 13 19.98 -4.51 -0.67
CA ARG A 13 20.29 -5.28 0.54
C ARG A 13 19.93 -6.76 0.30
N ARG A 14 20.75 -7.46 -0.47
CA ARG A 14 20.80 -8.92 -0.45
C ARG A 14 21.29 -9.35 0.94
N LEU A 15 20.39 -9.88 1.75
CA LEU A 15 20.68 -10.57 3.02
C LEU A 15 21.27 -11.96 2.75
N GLY A 16 22.38 -12.01 1.99
CA GLY A 16 23.28 -13.14 1.95
C GLY A 16 24.62 -12.65 2.46
N LEU A 17 25.29 -13.40 3.34
CA LEU A 17 26.60 -13.05 3.86
C LEU A 17 27.48 -12.55 2.72
N ARG A 18 27.89 -11.27 2.78
CA ARG A 18 29.00 -10.81 1.95
C ARG A 18 30.19 -11.69 2.36
N MET A 19 30.94 -12.22 1.39
CA MET A 19 32.18 -12.92 1.71
C MET A 19 33.04 -12.01 2.61
N GLY A 20 33.19 -12.39 3.89
CA GLY A 20 33.94 -11.62 4.90
C GLY A 20 33.15 -11.05 6.08
N GLU A 21 31.83 -11.19 6.18
CA GLU A 21 31.08 -10.72 7.36
C GLU A 21 31.26 -11.66 8.58
N ARG A 22 31.76 -11.12 9.71
CA ARG A 22 32.01 -11.89 10.93
C ARG A 22 30.71 -12.23 11.68
N ILE A 23 30.56 -13.49 12.09
CA ILE A 23 29.44 -13.95 12.92
C ILE A 23 29.81 -13.70 14.38
N ARG A 24 29.14 -12.74 15.05
CA ARG A 24 29.25 -12.52 16.49
C ARG A 24 28.58 -13.67 17.25
N VAL A 25 29.35 -14.41 18.03
CA VAL A 25 28.91 -15.52 18.86
C VAL A 25 29.09 -15.12 20.32
N LEU A 26 28.04 -15.23 21.12
CA LEU A 26 28.11 -15.08 22.57
C LEU A 26 28.09 -16.46 23.20
N LEU A 27 29.19 -16.85 23.82
CA LEU A 27 29.30 -18.05 24.64
C LEU A 27 28.94 -17.70 26.09
N ILE A 28 27.97 -18.40 26.66
CA ILE A 28 27.57 -18.26 28.05
C ILE A 28 27.95 -19.56 28.76
N GLU A 29 29.05 -19.51 29.51
CA GLU A 29 29.72 -20.67 30.10
C GLU A 29 30.50 -20.21 31.35
N ASP A 30 30.25 -20.84 32.50
CA ASP A 30 30.89 -20.47 33.76
C ASP A 30 32.22 -21.18 33.99
N ASP A 31 32.43 -22.36 33.41
CA ASP A 31 33.72 -23.06 33.48
C ASP A 31 34.73 -22.47 32.47
N PRO A 32 35.85 -21.90 32.95
CA PRO A 32 36.84 -21.26 32.07
C PRO A 32 37.58 -22.27 31.17
N GLY A 33 37.63 -23.55 31.54
CA GLY A 33 38.25 -24.61 30.74
C GLY A 33 37.37 -24.99 29.55
N ASP A 34 36.08 -25.21 29.79
CA ASP A 34 35.09 -25.46 28.74
C ASP A 34 34.96 -24.25 27.81
N ALA A 35 34.94 -23.03 28.35
CA ALA A 35 34.91 -21.80 27.56
C ALA A 35 36.14 -21.69 26.65
N PHE A 36 37.34 -21.96 27.17
CA PHE A 36 38.58 -21.95 26.40
C PHE A 36 38.55 -23.00 25.28
N LEU A 37 38.09 -24.22 25.57
CA LEU A 37 37.98 -25.28 24.56
C LEU A 37 37.05 -24.88 23.40
N VAL A 38 35.87 -24.32 23.70
CA VAL A 38 34.93 -23.84 22.67
C VAL A 38 35.53 -22.72 21.83
N GLN A 39 36.27 -21.80 22.45
CA GLN A 39 36.97 -20.73 21.73
C GLN A 39 38.04 -21.27 20.77
N GLU A 40 38.86 -22.22 21.21
CA GLU A 40 39.89 -22.86 20.37
C GLU A 40 39.23 -23.64 19.20
N LEU A 41 38.18 -24.42 19.47
CA LEU A 41 37.44 -25.16 18.43
C LEU A 41 36.84 -24.24 17.36
N LEU A 42 36.35 -23.05 17.76
CA LEU A 42 35.84 -22.05 16.82
C LEU A 42 36.96 -21.30 16.08
N ALA A 43 38.15 -21.16 16.68
CA ALA A 43 39.31 -20.52 16.08
C ALA A 43 40.04 -21.42 15.07
N GLU A 44 40.05 -22.74 15.30
CA GLU A 44 40.61 -23.75 14.38
C GLU A 44 39.78 -23.89 13.10
N ALA A 45 38.47 -23.67 13.18
CA ALA A 45 37.64 -23.56 12.01
C ALA A 45 38.00 -22.25 11.28
N ASP A 46 38.44 -22.32 10.02
CA ASP A 46 38.82 -21.20 9.13
C ASP A 46 37.62 -20.27 8.79
N ALA A 47 36.92 -19.80 9.82
CA ALA A 47 35.62 -19.19 9.83
C ALA A 47 35.69 -17.86 10.59
N PRO A 48 35.04 -16.79 10.09
CA PRO A 48 35.13 -15.47 10.70
C PRO A 48 34.15 -15.36 11.89
N PHE A 49 34.40 -16.06 12.99
CA PHE A 49 33.64 -15.87 14.23
C PHE A 49 34.27 -14.76 15.10
N ASP A 50 33.41 -13.99 15.76
CA ASP A 50 33.81 -13.03 16.80
C ASP A 50 33.17 -13.50 18.10
N VAL A 51 33.95 -14.14 18.97
CA VAL A 51 33.45 -14.85 20.14
C VAL A 51 33.63 -13.99 21.39
N GLN A 52 32.53 -13.67 22.06
CA GLN A 52 32.50 -13.06 23.38
C GLN A 52 32.05 -14.08 24.40
N VAL A 53 32.63 -14.07 25.60
CA VAL A 53 32.30 -15.00 26.69
C VAL A 53 31.66 -14.24 27.85
N ALA A 54 30.60 -14.80 28.40
CA ALA A 54 29.98 -14.37 29.64
C ALA A 54 29.89 -15.55 30.60
N GLN A 55 30.24 -15.36 31.87
CA GLN A 55 30.24 -16.44 32.87
C GLN A 55 28.88 -16.58 33.57
N THR A 56 28.01 -15.59 33.39
CA THR A 56 26.68 -15.53 34.02
C THR A 56 25.66 -14.97 33.05
N MET A 57 24.38 -15.30 33.25
CA MET A 57 23.28 -14.69 32.49
C MET A 57 23.24 -13.17 32.68
N ARG A 58 23.58 -12.69 33.87
CA ARG A 58 23.69 -11.26 34.18
C ARG A 58 24.72 -10.53 33.29
N GLU A 59 25.87 -11.15 33.06
CA GLU A 59 26.91 -10.61 32.17
C GLU A 59 26.53 -10.71 30.70
N ALA A 60 25.82 -11.78 30.32
CA ALA A 60 25.39 -12.01 28.94
C ALA A 60 24.31 -11.01 28.48
N ARG A 61 23.40 -10.62 29.37
CA ARG A 61 22.23 -9.77 29.09
C ARG A 61 22.49 -8.53 28.22
N PRO A 62 23.48 -7.65 28.51
CA PRO A 62 23.77 -6.50 27.65
C PRO A 62 24.26 -6.87 26.24
N LEU A 63 24.87 -8.05 26.08
CA LEU A 63 25.48 -8.52 24.82
C LEU A 63 24.49 -9.28 23.92
N LEU A 64 23.41 -9.82 24.50
CA LEU A 64 22.45 -10.67 23.79
C LEU A 64 21.92 -10.03 22.50
N ARG A 65 21.60 -8.73 22.50
CA ARG A 65 21.00 -8.06 21.33
C ARG A 65 21.97 -7.88 20.15
N GLU A 66 23.26 -7.91 20.41
CA GLU A 66 24.30 -7.71 19.39
C GLU A 66 24.77 -9.03 18.78
N ALA A 67 24.58 -10.15 19.49
CA ALA A 67 24.97 -11.47 19.05
C ALA A 67 24.15 -11.94 17.83
N HIS A 68 24.77 -12.72 16.96
CA HIS A 68 24.07 -13.47 15.91
C HIS A 68 23.72 -14.89 16.38
N CYS A 69 24.58 -15.48 17.22
CA CYS A 69 24.38 -16.79 17.84
C CYS A 69 24.75 -16.73 19.32
N VAL A 70 23.99 -17.42 20.16
CA VAL A 70 24.30 -17.71 21.55
C VAL A 70 24.64 -19.20 21.65
N LEU A 71 25.80 -19.52 22.18
CA LEU A 71 26.13 -20.85 22.68
C LEU A 71 25.86 -20.83 24.18
N LEU A 72 24.85 -21.57 24.63
CA LEU A 72 24.37 -21.50 26.01
C LEU A 72 24.67 -22.81 26.73
N ASP A 73 25.51 -22.77 27.76
CA ASP A 73 25.56 -23.83 28.76
C ASP A 73 24.34 -23.76 29.70
N LEU A 74 23.84 -24.91 30.15
CA LEU A 74 22.66 -25.00 31.00
C LEU A 74 22.98 -25.09 32.51
N GLY A 75 24.26 -25.17 32.87
CA GLY A 75 24.81 -25.31 34.22
C GLY A 75 25.26 -24.01 34.88
N LEU A 76 24.71 -22.86 34.49
CA LEU A 76 25.16 -21.55 34.96
C LEU A 76 24.87 -21.29 36.45
N PRO A 77 25.70 -20.51 37.15
CA PRO A 77 25.56 -20.24 38.58
C PRO A 77 24.34 -19.36 38.93
N ASP A 78 23.84 -18.57 37.97
CA ASP A 78 22.69 -17.66 38.14
C ASP A 78 21.45 -18.02 37.30
N ALA A 79 21.48 -19.13 36.55
CA ALA A 79 20.35 -19.68 35.82
C ALA A 79 20.47 -21.21 35.68
N SER A 80 19.42 -21.94 36.03
CA SER A 80 19.44 -23.41 36.04
C SER A 80 18.68 -24.00 34.86
N GLY A 81 19.33 -24.89 34.10
CA GLY A 81 18.66 -25.68 33.07
C GLY A 81 17.99 -24.82 32.00
N LEU A 82 16.79 -25.22 31.58
CA LEU A 82 16.02 -24.55 30.53
C LEU A 82 15.56 -23.13 30.89
N ASP A 83 15.65 -22.72 32.16
CA ASP A 83 15.27 -21.35 32.55
C ASP A 83 16.27 -20.32 32.01
N GLY A 84 17.54 -20.69 31.82
CA GLY A 84 18.52 -19.85 31.11
C GLY A 84 18.14 -19.66 29.64
N LEU A 85 17.74 -20.74 28.97
CA LEU A 85 17.28 -20.70 27.57
C LEU A 85 16.04 -19.81 27.42
N ARG A 86 15.05 -19.96 28.30
CA ARG A 86 13.83 -19.13 28.27
C ARG A 86 14.14 -17.64 28.42
N GLN A 87 15.09 -17.28 29.29
CA GLN A 87 15.52 -15.90 29.46
C GLN A 87 16.15 -15.35 28.16
N VAL A 88 17.05 -16.11 27.53
CA VAL A 88 17.66 -15.72 26.26
C VAL A 88 16.60 -15.51 25.17
N LEU A 89 15.67 -16.46 25.03
CA LEU A 89 14.62 -16.40 24.00
C LEU A 89 13.66 -15.22 24.20
N GLN A 90 13.35 -14.86 25.44
CA GLN A 90 12.49 -13.70 25.76
C GLN A 90 13.20 -12.37 25.50
N GLU A 91 14.50 -12.28 25.82
CA GLU A 91 15.25 -11.03 25.72
C GLU A 91 15.77 -10.73 24.32
N ALA A 92 16.02 -11.79 23.53
CA ALA A 92 16.67 -11.70 22.23
C ALA A 92 16.07 -12.70 21.22
N GLY A 93 14.76 -12.63 21.00
CA GLY A 93 14.03 -13.53 20.10
C GLY A 93 14.48 -13.56 18.62
N ARG A 94 15.43 -12.72 18.22
CA ARG A 94 16.05 -12.70 16.87
C ARG A 94 17.39 -13.45 16.77
N VAL A 95 17.96 -13.85 17.90
CA VAL A 95 19.28 -14.49 17.97
C VAL A 95 19.12 -16.00 17.85
N ALA A 96 20.06 -16.65 17.17
CA ALA A 96 20.11 -18.11 17.15
C ALA A 96 20.65 -18.62 18.49
N VAL A 97 20.09 -19.67 19.06
CA VAL A 97 20.55 -20.26 20.32
C VAL A 97 20.87 -21.72 20.08
N CYS A 98 22.13 -22.10 20.26
CA CYS A 98 22.54 -23.50 20.38
C CYS A 98 22.83 -23.79 21.84
N VAL A 99 22.27 -24.88 22.35
CA VAL A 99 22.50 -25.29 23.73
C VAL A 99 23.68 -26.25 23.82
N LEU A 100 24.57 -26.05 24.77
CA LEU A 100 25.64 -26.98 25.12
C LEU A 100 25.14 -27.87 26.26
N THR A 101 25.19 -29.19 26.09
CA THR A 101 24.76 -30.17 27.09
C THR A 101 25.91 -31.10 27.47
N GLY A 102 25.89 -31.64 28.69
CA GLY A 102 26.79 -32.71 29.10
C GLY A 102 26.48 -34.05 28.40
N LEU A 103 27.41 -35.00 28.48
CA LEU A 103 27.31 -36.34 27.86
C LEU A 103 26.17 -37.20 28.45
N GLU A 104 25.69 -36.89 29.65
CA GLU A 104 24.68 -37.69 30.37
C GLU A 104 23.23 -37.18 30.15
N ASP A 105 23.04 -36.09 29.40
CA ASP A 105 21.80 -35.30 29.41
C ASP A 105 21.11 -35.12 28.03
N GLU A 106 21.02 -36.21 27.25
CA GLU A 106 20.36 -36.20 25.93
C GLU A 106 18.86 -35.77 25.97
N HIS A 107 18.19 -36.08 27.09
CA HIS A 107 16.80 -35.65 27.32
C HIS A 107 16.69 -34.12 27.46
N LEU A 108 17.69 -33.48 28.07
CA LEU A 108 17.72 -32.02 28.28
C LEU A 108 17.96 -31.27 26.96
N GLY A 109 18.82 -31.81 26.08
CA GLY A 109 19.04 -31.26 24.74
C GLY A 109 17.78 -31.31 23.86
N THR A 110 17.05 -32.42 23.90
CA THR A 110 15.76 -32.54 23.18
C THR A 110 14.72 -31.56 23.71
N ALA A 111 14.65 -31.38 25.04
CA ALA A 111 13.76 -30.41 25.66
C ALA A 111 14.13 -28.96 25.30
N ALA A 112 15.42 -28.65 25.17
CA ALA A 112 15.88 -27.33 24.73
C ALA A 112 15.41 -26.97 23.31
N VAL A 113 15.47 -27.92 22.37
CA VAL A 113 14.95 -27.70 21.01
C VAL A 113 13.43 -27.49 21.03
N ALA A 114 12.70 -28.25 21.85
CA ALA A 114 11.26 -28.07 22.02
C ALA A 114 10.87 -26.69 22.59
N GLU A 115 11.72 -26.09 23.42
CA GLU A 115 11.55 -24.74 23.99
C GLU A 115 11.97 -23.62 23.02
N GLY A 116 12.63 -23.95 21.90
CA GLY A 116 12.95 -22.99 20.83
C GLY A 116 14.44 -22.78 20.52
N ALA A 117 15.34 -23.57 21.12
CA ALA A 117 16.73 -23.61 20.66
C ALA A 117 16.81 -24.13 19.21
N GLN A 118 17.77 -23.61 18.45
CA GLN A 118 17.96 -24.00 17.05
C GLN A 118 18.66 -25.36 16.92
N ASP A 119 19.48 -25.71 17.91
CA ASP A 119 20.20 -26.98 17.99
C ASP A 119 20.67 -27.25 19.43
N TYR A 120 21.10 -28.48 19.71
CA TYR A 120 21.86 -28.80 20.93
C TYR A 120 23.15 -29.55 20.56
N LEU A 121 24.21 -29.30 21.33
CA LEU A 121 25.55 -29.83 21.11
C LEU A 121 26.05 -30.47 22.39
N VAL A 122 26.53 -31.70 22.28
CA VAL A 122 27.07 -32.44 23.43
C VAL A 122 28.54 -32.08 23.62
N LYS A 123 28.91 -31.58 24.80
CA LYS A 123 30.28 -31.22 25.18
C LYS A 123 31.22 -32.43 24.99
N GLY A 124 32.38 -32.21 24.37
CA GLY A 124 33.38 -33.25 24.12
C GLY A 124 33.07 -34.25 22.99
N ALA A 125 31.86 -34.21 22.40
CA ALA A 125 31.47 -35.08 21.28
C ALA A 125 31.56 -34.39 19.90
N VAL A 126 31.82 -33.07 19.87
CA VAL A 126 31.81 -32.25 18.65
C VAL A 126 33.22 -31.68 18.42
N ASP A 127 33.75 -31.85 17.21
CA ASP A 127 35.00 -31.21 16.77
C ASP A 127 34.77 -29.77 16.27
N GLY A 128 35.85 -29.02 16.02
CA GLY A 128 35.74 -27.61 15.59
C GLY A 128 34.96 -27.42 14.28
N THR A 129 35.00 -28.42 13.38
CA THR A 129 34.24 -28.37 12.12
C THR A 129 32.74 -28.58 12.35
N GLY A 130 32.38 -29.47 13.27
CA GLY A 130 31.00 -29.73 13.69
C GLY A 130 30.40 -28.53 14.40
N LEU A 131 31.13 -27.92 15.33
CA LEU A 131 30.69 -26.74 16.08
C LEU A 131 30.50 -25.53 15.15
N SER A 132 31.47 -25.28 14.25
CA SER A 132 31.37 -24.23 13.23
C SER A 132 30.16 -24.41 12.32
N ARG A 133 29.89 -25.65 11.90
CA ARG A 133 28.71 -25.98 11.07
C ARG A 133 27.41 -25.75 11.85
N ALA A 134 27.34 -26.19 13.10
CA ALA A 134 26.17 -26.02 13.96
C ALA A 134 25.83 -24.53 14.16
N VAL A 135 26.82 -23.70 14.50
CA VAL A 135 26.62 -22.24 14.65
C VAL A 135 26.14 -21.61 13.35
N ARG A 136 26.78 -21.92 12.21
CA ARG A 136 26.37 -21.38 10.91
C ARG A 136 24.95 -21.78 10.55
N TYR A 137 24.60 -23.06 10.73
CA TYR A 137 23.25 -23.56 10.43
C TYR A 137 22.20 -22.97 11.35
N ALA A 138 22.49 -22.80 12.63
CA ALA A 138 21.58 -22.16 13.58
C ALA A 138 21.30 -20.71 13.19
N VAL A 139 22.34 -19.94 12.85
CA VAL A 139 22.20 -18.54 12.39
C VAL A 139 21.39 -18.45 11.11
N GLU A 140 21.71 -19.27 10.10
CA GLU A 140 20.99 -19.24 8.82
C GLU A 140 19.54 -19.71 8.97
N ARG A 141 19.27 -20.73 9.79
CA ARG A 141 17.90 -21.16 10.11
C ARG A 141 17.11 -20.04 10.79
N LYS A 142 17.68 -19.38 11.80
CA LYS A 142 17.02 -18.27 12.51
C LYS A 142 16.72 -17.09 11.58
N ARG A 143 17.63 -16.77 10.66
CA ARG A 143 17.43 -15.73 9.63
C ARG A 143 16.32 -16.10 8.67
N ALA A 144 16.29 -17.35 8.19
CA ALA A 144 15.24 -17.84 7.30
C ALA A 144 13.85 -17.78 7.98
N ASP A 145 13.77 -18.17 9.25
CA ASP A 145 12.53 -18.12 10.03
C ASP A 145 12.03 -16.68 10.22
N GLU A 146 12.92 -15.72 10.55
CA GLU A 146 12.54 -14.31 10.69
C GLU A 146 12.12 -13.68 9.36
N GLN A 147 12.81 -14.01 8.26
CA GLN A 147 12.42 -13.56 6.92
C GLN A 147 11.05 -14.10 6.52
N ALA A 148 10.80 -15.40 6.76
CA ALA A 148 9.50 -16.01 6.49
C ALA A 148 8.39 -15.35 7.33
N ARG A 149 8.66 -15.06 8.61
CA ARG A 149 7.72 -14.35 9.50
C ARG A 149 7.39 -12.95 8.99
N LEU A 150 8.40 -12.15 8.64
CA LEU A 150 8.21 -10.79 8.12
C LEU A 150 7.45 -10.79 6.80
N LEU A 151 7.75 -11.74 5.90
CA LEU A 151 7.02 -11.90 4.65
C LEU A 151 5.55 -12.23 4.94
N ARG A 152 5.29 -13.17 5.86
CA ARG A 152 3.94 -13.55 6.25
C ARG A 152 3.15 -12.40 6.86
N GLU A 153 3.76 -11.61 7.74
CA GLU A 153 3.15 -10.41 8.32
C GLU A 153 2.82 -9.37 7.24
N SER A 154 3.72 -9.17 6.27
CA SER A 154 3.49 -8.27 5.13
C SER A 154 2.35 -8.77 4.24
N GLU A 155 2.32 -10.06 3.90
CA GLU A 155 1.25 -10.68 3.11
C GLU A 155 -0.11 -10.53 3.79
N LEU A 156 -0.18 -10.77 5.10
CA LEU A 156 -1.42 -10.63 5.87
C LEU A 156 -1.93 -9.18 5.86
N ARG A 157 -1.04 -8.21 6.08
CA ARG A 157 -1.39 -6.79 6.00
C ARG A 157 -1.87 -6.41 4.59
N GLN A 158 -1.17 -6.84 3.55
CA GLN A 158 -1.57 -6.58 2.15
C GLN A 158 -2.92 -7.22 1.81
N ALA A 159 -3.18 -8.44 2.30
CA ALA A 159 -4.45 -9.13 2.08
C ALA A 159 -5.63 -8.43 2.80
N GLU A 160 -5.41 -7.97 4.03
CA GLU A 160 -6.40 -7.18 4.77
C GLU A 160 -6.68 -5.85 4.08
N SER A 161 -5.62 -5.13 3.70
CA SER A 161 -5.66 -3.90 2.91
C SER A 161 -6.52 -4.06 1.64
N ALA A 162 -6.16 -5.01 0.79
CA ALA A 162 -6.84 -5.25 -0.48
C ALA A 162 -8.30 -5.72 -0.32
N ARG A 163 -8.66 -6.29 0.84
CA ARG A 163 -10.04 -6.68 1.16
C ARG A 163 -10.86 -5.45 1.56
N LEU A 164 -10.29 -4.54 2.35
CA LEU A 164 -10.95 -3.29 2.73
C LEU A 164 -11.20 -2.42 1.49
N GLU A 165 -10.19 -2.23 0.64
CA GLU A 165 -10.32 -1.50 -0.63
C GLU A 165 -11.46 -2.05 -1.50
N ARG A 166 -11.46 -3.37 -1.76
CA ARG A 166 -12.51 -4.02 -2.56
C ARG A 166 -13.90 -3.94 -1.92
N GLY A 167 -13.99 -3.87 -0.60
CA GLY A 167 -15.25 -3.74 0.12
C GLY A 167 -15.85 -2.33 0.02
N LEU A 168 -15.01 -1.32 -0.23
CA LEU A 168 -15.38 0.09 -0.21
C LEU A 168 -15.64 0.67 -1.61
N LEU A 169 -15.09 0.05 -2.66
CA LEU A 169 -15.41 0.40 -4.04
C LEU A 169 -16.91 0.14 -4.35
N PRO A 170 -17.56 1.03 -5.11
CA PRO A 170 -18.95 0.85 -5.50
C PRO A 170 -19.13 -0.40 -6.36
N LYS A 171 -20.32 -0.99 -6.28
CA LYS A 171 -20.86 -1.85 -7.34
C LYS A 171 -21.95 -1.06 -8.06
N PRO A 172 -21.68 -0.51 -9.25
CA PRO A 172 -22.67 0.19 -10.06
C PRO A 172 -23.95 -0.62 -10.24
N ILE A 173 -25.10 0.05 -10.21
CA ILE A 173 -26.40 -0.57 -10.43
C ILE A 173 -26.80 -0.27 -11.87
N MET A 174 -26.56 -1.18 -12.82
CA MET A 174 -26.86 -0.96 -14.25
C MET A 174 -28.25 -1.50 -14.66
N ALA A 175 -29.22 -1.49 -13.75
CA ALA A 175 -30.50 -2.15 -13.95
C ALA A 175 -31.29 -1.52 -15.13
N GLY A 176 -31.62 -2.34 -16.13
CA GLY A 176 -32.44 -1.95 -17.28
C GLY A 176 -31.72 -1.16 -18.38
N VAL A 177 -30.45 -0.81 -18.18
CA VAL A 177 -29.71 0.10 -19.07
C VAL A 177 -28.68 -0.67 -19.92
N GLU A 178 -28.64 -0.36 -21.21
CA GLU A 178 -27.66 -0.93 -22.15
C GLU A 178 -26.47 -0.02 -22.41
N ALA A 179 -25.50 -0.04 -21.49
CA ALA A 179 -24.23 0.66 -21.65
C ALA A 179 -23.09 -0.11 -20.96
N ASP A 180 -21.86 0.15 -21.37
CA ASP A 180 -20.67 -0.34 -20.69
C ASP A 180 -20.08 0.78 -19.80
N LEU A 181 -19.66 0.39 -18.61
CA LEU A 181 -19.06 1.29 -17.63
C LEU A 181 -17.73 0.71 -17.17
N TRP A 182 -16.65 1.45 -17.40
CA TRP A 182 -15.29 1.05 -17.05
C TRP A 182 -14.71 2.05 -16.07
N SER A 183 -14.06 1.56 -15.01
CA SER A 183 -13.49 2.42 -13.99
C SER A 183 -12.16 1.92 -13.50
N ILE A 184 -11.30 2.84 -13.08
CA ILE A 184 -10.11 2.54 -12.28
C ILE A 184 -10.08 3.46 -11.06
N TYR A 185 -9.59 2.92 -9.96
CA TYR A 185 -9.20 3.66 -8.78
C TYR A 185 -7.74 3.33 -8.45
N ARG A 186 -6.91 4.36 -8.23
CA ARG A 186 -5.50 4.22 -7.81
C ARG A 186 -5.26 5.14 -6.61
N PRO A 187 -4.82 4.59 -5.46
CA PRO A 187 -4.45 5.44 -4.33
C PRO A 187 -3.14 6.18 -4.61
N GLY A 188 -3.04 7.41 -4.11
CA GLY A 188 -1.83 8.24 -4.17
C GLY A 188 -0.70 7.70 -3.27
N ARG A 189 0.55 8.04 -3.59
CA ARG A 189 1.76 7.47 -2.95
C ARG A 189 1.87 7.73 -1.43
N ASP A 190 1.36 8.88 -0.97
CA ASP A 190 1.49 9.34 0.42
C ASP A 190 0.20 9.18 1.24
N ARG A 191 -0.90 8.77 0.58
CA ARG A 191 -2.18 8.52 1.24
C ARG A 191 -2.24 7.05 1.69
N GLY A 192 -3.02 6.82 2.75
CA GLY A 192 -3.15 5.49 3.34
C GLY A 192 -3.86 4.51 2.42
N LEU A 193 -4.41 3.47 3.04
CA LEU A 193 -5.16 2.39 2.40
C LEU A 193 -6.31 2.85 1.49
N LEU A 194 -6.92 4.00 1.78
CA LEU A 194 -8.00 4.61 1.00
C LEU A 194 -7.81 6.13 0.95
N GLY A 195 -8.23 6.70 -0.17
CA GLY A 195 -8.19 8.12 -0.48
C GLY A 195 -9.55 8.81 -0.46
N GLY A 196 -9.54 10.11 -0.73
CA GLY A 196 -10.73 10.97 -0.76
C GLY A 196 -11.65 10.72 -1.96
N ASP A 197 -11.14 10.15 -3.06
CA ASP A 197 -11.91 9.94 -4.28
C ASP A 197 -13.04 8.90 -4.12
N PHE A 198 -14.18 9.20 -4.73
CA PHE A 198 -15.31 8.29 -4.82
C PHE A 198 -16.04 8.46 -6.14
N PHE A 199 -16.70 7.38 -6.58
CA PHE A 199 -17.57 7.42 -7.75
C PHE A 199 -18.72 6.43 -7.56
N ASP A 200 -19.78 6.55 -8.37
CA ASP A 200 -20.86 5.56 -8.42
C ASP A 200 -21.69 5.73 -9.70
N ALA A 201 -22.52 4.74 -10.03
CA ALA A 201 -23.45 4.81 -11.15
C ALA A 201 -24.73 4.01 -10.91
N ILE A 202 -25.87 4.57 -11.33
CA ILE A 202 -27.21 4.00 -11.18
C ILE A 202 -28.01 4.20 -12.46
N GLY A 203 -28.39 3.10 -13.10
CA GLY A 203 -29.36 3.07 -14.19
C GLY A 203 -30.78 3.25 -13.65
N ALA A 204 -31.55 4.04 -14.36
CA ALA A 204 -32.96 4.30 -14.11
C ALA A 204 -33.75 4.12 -15.41
N ASP A 205 -35.04 3.78 -15.29
CA ASP A 205 -36.08 3.77 -16.34
C ASP A 205 -35.77 3.11 -17.71
N GLY A 206 -34.64 2.41 -17.83
CA GLY A 206 -34.18 1.77 -19.06
C GLY A 206 -33.39 2.68 -20.00
N THR A 207 -33.41 4.00 -19.78
CA THR A 207 -32.76 4.97 -20.69
C THR A 207 -31.84 5.95 -20.00
N HIS A 208 -32.01 6.18 -18.70
CA HIS A 208 -31.19 7.12 -17.95
C HIS A 208 -30.10 6.43 -17.14
N LEU A 209 -28.92 7.03 -17.11
CA LEU A 209 -27.82 6.63 -16.26
C LEU A 209 -27.35 7.82 -15.42
N HIS A 210 -27.47 7.71 -14.11
CA HIS A 210 -26.94 8.68 -13.16
C HIS A 210 -25.50 8.29 -12.80
N LEU A 211 -24.60 9.26 -12.85
CA LEU A 211 -23.18 9.12 -12.56
C LEU A 211 -22.79 10.10 -11.45
N LEU A 212 -21.88 9.65 -10.58
CA LEU A 212 -21.24 10.44 -9.54
C LEU A 212 -19.73 10.21 -9.64
N ILE A 213 -18.97 11.29 -9.54
CA ILE A 213 -17.55 11.25 -9.16
C ILE A 213 -17.25 12.43 -8.26
N GLY A 214 -16.28 12.30 -7.37
CA GLY A 214 -15.84 13.38 -6.51
C GLY A 214 -14.56 13.03 -5.77
N ASP A 215 -13.98 14.05 -5.16
CA ASP A 215 -12.84 13.96 -4.26
C ASP A 215 -13.12 14.74 -2.98
N VAL A 216 -12.75 14.18 -1.84
CA VAL A 216 -12.73 14.86 -0.55
C VAL A 216 -11.34 15.43 -0.32
N CYS A 217 -11.22 16.74 -0.48
CA CYS A 217 -9.96 17.43 -0.28
C CYS A 217 -9.67 17.59 1.23
N GLY A 218 -8.44 17.27 1.63
CA GLY A 218 -7.99 17.32 3.01
C GLY A 218 -6.56 16.83 3.19
N HIS A 219 -6.17 16.57 4.45
CA HIS A 219 -4.98 15.79 4.78
C HIS A 219 -5.29 14.54 5.65
N GLY A 220 -5.07 13.34 5.10
CA GLY A 220 -4.93 12.09 5.85
C GLY A 220 -6.18 11.22 5.95
N VAL A 221 -6.29 10.47 7.05
CA VAL A 221 -7.15 9.26 7.15
C VAL A 221 -8.66 9.54 7.20
N ASP A 222 -9.07 10.81 7.31
CA ASP A 222 -10.46 11.23 7.50
C ASP A 222 -11.23 11.47 6.19
N GLU A 223 -10.53 11.55 5.05
CA GLU A 223 -11.12 11.83 3.73
C GLU A 223 -11.93 10.63 3.22
N ALA A 224 -11.34 9.43 3.31
CA ALA A 224 -11.92 8.22 2.76
C ALA A 224 -13.28 7.83 3.38
N PRO A 225 -13.47 7.85 4.71
CA PRO A 225 -14.78 7.59 5.31
C PRO A 225 -15.84 8.60 4.85
N LEU A 226 -15.46 9.86 4.67
CA LEU A 226 -16.37 10.92 4.23
C LEU A 226 -16.76 10.72 2.75
N GLY A 227 -15.82 10.38 1.88
CA GLY A 227 -16.11 10.05 0.47
C GLY A 227 -17.08 8.86 0.35
N VAL A 228 -16.89 7.83 1.17
CA VAL A 228 -17.82 6.69 1.26
C VAL A 228 -19.21 7.14 1.73
N ALA A 229 -19.29 8.01 2.75
CA ALA A 229 -20.57 8.53 3.25
C ALA A 229 -21.31 9.32 2.16
N LEU A 230 -20.63 10.21 1.44
CA LEU A 230 -21.21 11.00 0.34
C LEU A 230 -21.70 10.11 -0.80
N ARG A 231 -20.89 9.12 -1.20
CA ARG A 231 -21.26 8.15 -2.23
C ARG A 231 -22.52 7.35 -1.87
N VAL A 232 -22.58 6.85 -0.63
CA VAL A 232 -23.72 6.06 -0.15
C VAL A 232 -24.96 6.95 0.00
N ALA A 233 -24.82 8.18 0.48
CA ALA A 233 -25.90 9.15 0.55
C ALA A 233 -26.46 9.47 -0.84
N TRP A 234 -25.58 9.75 -1.81
CA TRP A 234 -25.98 9.99 -3.20
C TRP A 234 -26.78 8.81 -3.76
N ARG A 235 -26.26 7.59 -3.58
CA ARG A 235 -26.94 6.37 -4.06
C ARG A 235 -28.34 6.23 -3.45
N ALA A 236 -28.47 6.47 -2.14
CA ALA A 236 -29.76 6.39 -1.46
C ALA A 236 -30.74 7.46 -1.98
N LEU A 237 -30.28 8.70 -2.19
CA LEU A 237 -31.11 9.80 -2.71
C LEU A 237 -31.61 9.51 -4.14
N VAL A 238 -30.74 9.01 -5.02
CA VAL A 238 -31.13 8.63 -6.39
C VAL A 238 -32.14 7.49 -6.38
N LEU A 239 -31.90 6.42 -5.60
CA LEU A 239 -32.85 5.30 -5.49
C LEU A 239 -34.19 5.70 -4.86
N ALA A 240 -34.20 6.72 -3.99
CA ALA A 240 -35.41 7.28 -3.42
C ALA A 240 -36.18 8.22 -4.37
N GLY A 241 -35.63 8.51 -5.56
CA GLY A 241 -36.26 9.40 -6.54
C GLY A 241 -36.24 10.87 -6.11
N VAL A 242 -35.27 11.27 -5.28
CA VAL A 242 -35.09 12.68 -4.92
C VAL A 242 -34.81 13.49 -6.18
N PRO A 243 -35.51 14.63 -6.42
CA PRO A 243 -35.27 15.45 -7.59
C PRO A 243 -33.81 15.89 -7.67
N GLU A 244 -33.21 15.77 -8.85
CA GLU A 244 -31.78 15.98 -9.06
C GLU A 244 -31.27 17.36 -8.63
N ASP A 245 -32.11 18.39 -8.65
CA ASP A 245 -31.78 19.75 -8.17
C ASP A 245 -31.48 19.79 -6.65
N HIS A 246 -31.98 18.83 -5.87
CA HIS A 246 -31.79 18.78 -4.41
C HIS A 246 -30.68 17.83 -3.96
N ILE A 247 -30.09 17.05 -4.88
CA ILE A 247 -29.12 16.01 -4.52
C ILE A 247 -27.85 16.65 -3.95
N LEU A 248 -27.26 17.65 -4.64
CA LEU A 248 -26.03 18.28 -4.17
C LEU A 248 -26.22 19.04 -2.85
N ASP A 249 -27.37 19.67 -2.63
CA ASP A 249 -27.69 20.33 -1.36
C ASP A 249 -27.78 19.32 -0.21
N SER A 250 -28.35 18.15 -0.48
CA SER A 250 -28.42 17.06 0.52
C SER A 250 -27.03 16.48 0.80
N LEU A 251 -26.18 16.32 -0.22
CA LEU A 251 -24.79 15.90 -0.04
C LEU A 251 -23.98 16.93 0.75
N GLU A 252 -24.21 18.22 0.53
CA GLU A 252 -23.59 19.31 1.29
C GLU A 252 -23.97 19.24 2.77
N GLN A 253 -25.22 18.93 3.09
CA GLN A 253 -25.65 18.71 4.48
C GLN A 253 -24.96 17.51 5.11
N VAL A 254 -24.86 16.37 4.40
CA VAL A 254 -24.14 15.19 4.87
C VAL A 254 -22.68 15.53 5.13
N LEU A 255 -22.02 16.18 4.17
CA LEU A 255 -20.62 16.61 4.29
C LEU A 255 -20.41 17.45 5.56
N VAL A 256 -21.21 18.50 5.73
CA VAL A 256 -21.08 19.42 6.88
C VAL A 256 -21.37 18.71 8.21
N SER A 257 -22.28 17.73 8.22
CA SER A 257 -22.61 16.99 9.44
C SER A 257 -21.56 15.95 9.83
N GLU A 258 -20.91 15.31 8.85
CA GLU A 258 -19.99 14.19 9.07
C GLU A 258 -18.51 14.62 9.11
N ARG A 259 -18.17 15.80 8.56
CA ARG A 259 -16.79 16.28 8.55
C ARG A 259 -16.26 16.51 9.97
N ARG A 260 -14.99 16.14 10.18
CA ARG A 260 -14.29 16.33 11.47
C ARG A 260 -13.65 17.71 11.64
N SER A 261 -13.48 18.44 10.54
CA SER A 261 -12.89 19.77 10.48
C SER A 261 -13.61 20.62 9.44
N ASP A 262 -13.68 21.92 9.67
CA ASP A 262 -14.24 22.89 8.70
C ASP A 262 -13.34 23.09 7.47
N GLU A 263 -12.11 22.58 7.50
CA GLU A 263 -11.16 22.58 6.38
C GLU A 263 -11.46 21.49 5.34
N LEU A 264 -12.27 20.48 5.70
CA LEU A 264 -12.68 19.44 4.76
C LEU A 264 -13.80 19.95 3.84
N PHE A 265 -13.56 19.83 2.55
CA PHE A 265 -14.51 20.13 1.48
C PHE A 265 -14.45 19.03 0.42
N ALA A 266 -15.42 19.01 -0.51
CA ALA A 266 -15.42 18.03 -1.59
C ALA A 266 -15.66 18.68 -2.95
N THR A 267 -14.92 18.21 -3.94
CA THR A 267 -15.25 18.42 -5.35
C THR A 267 -16.20 17.31 -5.79
N VAL A 268 -17.26 17.64 -6.55
CA VAL A 268 -18.22 16.63 -7.05
C VAL A 268 -18.68 16.96 -8.46
N ALA A 269 -18.74 15.96 -9.34
CA ALA A 269 -19.50 15.98 -10.58
C ALA A 269 -20.64 14.96 -10.54
N VAL A 270 -21.85 15.41 -10.87
CA VAL A 270 -23.01 14.55 -11.08
C VAL A 270 -23.50 14.72 -12.51
N ALA A 271 -23.75 13.60 -13.19
CA ALA A 271 -24.32 13.60 -14.53
C ALA A 271 -25.54 12.68 -14.62
N THR A 272 -26.64 13.17 -15.15
CA THR A 272 -27.78 12.34 -15.58
C THR A 272 -27.73 12.23 -17.10
N VAL A 273 -27.43 11.05 -17.62
CA VAL A 273 -27.24 10.78 -19.05
C VAL A 273 -28.48 10.12 -19.62
N ASN A 274 -29.07 10.69 -20.67
CA ASN A 274 -30.09 10.03 -21.49
C ASN A 274 -29.38 9.33 -22.66
N LEU A 275 -29.32 8.00 -22.59
CA LEU A 275 -28.61 7.18 -23.58
C LEU A 275 -29.31 7.12 -24.93
N ALA A 276 -30.63 7.24 -24.94
CA ALA A 276 -31.43 7.20 -26.18
C ALA A 276 -31.25 8.49 -26.99
N GLU A 277 -31.22 9.63 -26.32
CA GLU A 277 -31.07 10.94 -26.97
C GLU A 277 -29.60 11.30 -27.20
N GLY A 278 -28.66 10.78 -26.39
CA GLY A 278 -27.25 11.17 -26.41
C GLY A 278 -27.02 12.53 -25.76
N THR A 279 -27.73 12.82 -24.68
CA THR A 279 -27.67 14.08 -23.92
C THR A 279 -27.30 13.80 -22.48
N ALA A 280 -26.68 14.78 -21.81
CA ALA A 280 -26.40 14.72 -20.38
C ALA A 280 -26.78 16.02 -19.70
N ARG A 281 -27.33 15.95 -18.49
CA ARG A 281 -27.46 17.07 -17.57
C ARG A 281 -26.37 16.95 -16.52
N ILE A 282 -25.43 17.90 -16.50
CA ILE A 282 -24.22 17.85 -15.66
C ILE A 282 -24.25 18.99 -14.65
N ARG A 283 -23.91 18.69 -13.39
CA ARG A 283 -23.68 19.67 -12.32
C ARG A 283 -22.28 19.47 -11.74
N LEU A 284 -21.55 20.56 -11.56
CA LEU A 284 -20.22 20.56 -10.95
C LEU A 284 -20.25 21.35 -9.65
N ALA A 285 -19.61 20.79 -8.61
CA ALA A 285 -19.22 21.47 -7.38
C ALA A 285 -17.70 21.47 -7.33
N GLY A 286 -17.06 22.46 -7.97
CA GLY A 286 -15.59 22.63 -8.04
C GLY A 286 -14.80 21.51 -8.74
N HIS A 287 -15.48 20.50 -9.28
CA HIS A 287 -14.85 19.35 -9.91
C HIS A 287 -14.44 19.64 -11.37
N PRO A 288 -13.36 19.00 -11.89
CA PRO A 288 -13.01 19.11 -13.30
C PRO A 288 -14.17 18.73 -14.23
N PRO A 289 -14.32 19.40 -15.38
CA PRO A 289 -15.37 19.06 -16.34
C PRO A 289 -15.11 17.67 -16.95
N PRO A 290 -16.16 16.83 -17.10
CA PRO A 290 -16.07 15.59 -17.87
C PRO A 290 -15.61 15.85 -19.31
N ILE A 291 -15.02 14.84 -19.95
CA ILE A 291 -14.57 14.90 -21.34
C ILE A 291 -15.49 14.05 -22.22
N VAL A 292 -15.97 14.62 -23.32
CA VAL A 292 -16.70 13.88 -24.37
C VAL A 292 -15.71 13.41 -25.42
N ILE A 293 -15.82 12.12 -25.78
CA ILE A 293 -15.06 11.49 -26.85
C ILE A 293 -16.06 11.02 -27.91
N ALA A 294 -16.08 11.61 -29.10
CA ALA A 294 -17.01 11.24 -30.17
C ALA A 294 -16.29 11.26 -31.53
N GLY A 295 -15.82 10.10 -31.98
CA GLY A 295 -14.92 10.02 -33.14
C GLY A 295 -13.63 10.80 -32.87
N ASP A 296 -13.32 11.78 -33.73
CA ASP A 296 -12.15 12.65 -33.59
C ASP A 296 -12.37 13.81 -32.60
N ARG A 297 -13.61 14.01 -32.12
CA ARG A 297 -13.94 15.04 -31.13
C ARG A 297 -13.54 14.55 -29.74
N VAL A 298 -12.55 15.20 -29.13
CA VAL A 298 -12.14 15.00 -27.74
C VAL A 298 -12.10 16.38 -27.09
N GLU A 299 -13.07 16.68 -26.22
CA GLU A 299 -13.19 18.00 -25.61
C GLU A 299 -13.82 17.93 -24.21
N PRO A 300 -13.42 18.81 -23.28
CA PRO A 300 -14.13 18.97 -22.02
C PRO A 300 -15.54 19.51 -22.28
N CYS A 301 -16.51 19.03 -21.51
CA CYS A 301 -17.86 19.56 -21.50
C CYS A 301 -17.83 21.03 -21.08
N ASP A 302 -18.48 21.90 -21.86
CA ASP A 302 -18.68 23.30 -21.50
C ASP A 302 -19.75 23.41 -20.39
N VAL A 303 -19.31 23.22 -19.14
CA VAL A 303 -20.15 23.24 -17.94
C VAL A 303 -19.60 24.28 -16.99
N GLN A 304 -20.48 25.12 -16.43
CA GLN A 304 -20.03 26.11 -15.46
C GLN A 304 -19.53 25.43 -14.19
N PRO A 305 -18.32 25.78 -13.71
CA PRO A 305 -17.86 25.29 -12.43
C PRO A 305 -18.74 25.87 -11.33
N GLY A 306 -19.31 25.01 -10.48
CA GLY A 306 -19.93 25.45 -9.23
C GLY A 306 -18.88 25.56 -8.11
N LEU A 307 -19.27 26.13 -6.97
CA LEU A 307 -18.41 26.13 -5.79
C LEU A 307 -18.32 24.70 -5.20
N VAL A 308 -17.16 24.33 -4.65
CA VAL A 308 -16.99 23.08 -3.89
C VAL A 308 -18.01 22.94 -2.77
N LEU A 309 -18.32 21.70 -2.36
CA LEU A 309 -19.23 21.43 -1.24
C LEU A 309 -18.54 21.74 0.09
N GLY A 310 -19.26 22.36 1.02
CA GLY A 310 -18.80 22.57 2.40
C GLY A 310 -18.05 23.88 2.68
N VAL A 311 -17.63 24.62 1.64
CA VAL A 311 -16.99 25.93 1.79
C VAL A 311 -18.01 27.04 2.05
N MET A 312 -19.09 27.08 1.25
CA MET A 312 -20.20 28.02 1.45
C MET A 312 -21.51 27.31 1.15
N PRO A 313 -22.18 26.76 2.18
CA PRO A 313 -23.40 26.00 2.00
C PRO A 313 -24.55 26.81 1.39
N GLY A 314 -25.36 26.15 0.55
CA GLY A 314 -26.56 26.73 -0.05
C GLY A 314 -26.33 27.58 -1.31
N VAL A 315 -25.14 27.52 -1.90
CA VAL A 315 -24.85 28.13 -3.21
C VAL A 315 -25.50 27.29 -4.32
N PRO A 316 -26.38 27.86 -5.17
CA PRO A 316 -26.99 27.13 -6.26
C PRO A 316 -25.97 26.61 -7.27
N ARG A 317 -26.19 25.38 -7.74
CA ARG A 317 -25.34 24.70 -8.74
C ARG A 317 -26.22 24.20 -9.89
N PRO A 318 -26.58 25.09 -10.84
CA PRO A 318 -27.50 24.74 -11.92
C PRO A 318 -26.92 23.64 -12.82
N ALA A 319 -27.79 22.81 -13.39
CA ALA A 319 -27.37 21.88 -14.43
C ALA A 319 -27.08 22.58 -15.74
N THR A 320 -26.03 22.13 -16.43
CA THR A 320 -25.81 22.40 -17.84
C THR A 320 -26.21 21.19 -18.67
N GLU A 321 -26.98 21.43 -19.73
CA GLU A 321 -27.30 20.40 -20.71
C GLU A 321 -26.18 20.30 -21.76
N VAL A 322 -25.67 19.10 -21.97
CA VAL A 322 -24.54 18.80 -22.84
C VAL A 322 -24.95 17.79 -23.90
N ARG A 323 -24.61 18.08 -25.16
CA ARG A 323 -24.84 17.18 -26.30
C ARG A 323 -23.65 16.25 -26.50
N LEU A 324 -23.87 14.96 -26.28
CA LEU A 324 -22.84 13.91 -26.42
C LEU A 324 -22.67 13.49 -27.88
N GLY A 325 -23.77 13.43 -28.65
CA GLY A 325 -23.77 13.15 -30.09
C GLY A 325 -24.59 11.92 -30.45
N ALA A 326 -24.42 11.43 -31.69
CA ALA A 326 -24.97 10.15 -32.12
C ALA A 326 -24.25 8.97 -31.42
N PRO A 327 -24.87 7.79 -31.28
CA PRO A 327 -24.26 6.62 -30.64
C PRO A 327 -22.82 6.34 -31.13
N GLY A 328 -21.93 6.01 -30.20
CA GLY A 328 -20.48 5.98 -30.40
C GLY A 328 -19.72 7.14 -29.73
N TRP A 329 -20.43 8.03 -29.03
CA TRP A 329 -19.84 8.97 -28.06
C TRP A 329 -19.41 8.23 -26.80
N GLN A 330 -18.50 8.78 -26.00
CA GLN A 330 -18.11 8.29 -24.69
C GLN A 330 -18.02 9.48 -23.74
N LEU A 331 -18.32 9.26 -22.46
CA LEU A 331 -18.22 10.29 -21.43
C LEU A 331 -17.22 9.84 -20.36
N LEU A 332 -16.13 10.59 -20.23
CA LEU A 332 -15.06 10.33 -19.28
C LEU A 332 -15.16 11.32 -18.12
N LEU A 333 -15.28 10.81 -16.91
CA LEU A 333 -15.21 11.57 -15.66
C LEU A 333 -13.94 11.16 -14.91
N TYR A 334 -13.29 12.09 -14.24
CA TYR A 334 -12.01 11.85 -13.58
C TYR A 334 -11.81 12.81 -12.41
N THR A 335 -11.09 12.39 -11.38
CA THR A 335 -10.65 13.26 -10.29
C THR A 335 -9.40 14.04 -10.68
N ASP A 336 -9.15 15.14 -9.97
CA ASP A 336 -8.06 16.07 -10.27
C ASP A 336 -6.68 15.45 -10.13
N GLY A 337 -6.50 14.40 -9.33
CA GLY A 337 -5.24 13.65 -9.30
C GLY A 337 -4.76 13.18 -10.67
N LEU A 338 -5.65 12.97 -11.65
CA LEU A 338 -5.27 12.65 -13.03
C LEU A 338 -4.58 13.82 -13.77
N ILE A 339 -4.93 15.07 -13.43
CA ILE A 339 -4.44 16.29 -14.08
C ILE A 339 -3.39 17.06 -13.25
N GLU A 340 -3.27 16.74 -11.96
CA GLU A 340 -2.33 17.34 -11.00
C GLU A 340 -0.86 16.94 -11.25
N GLY A 341 -0.63 15.78 -11.90
CA GLY A 341 0.70 15.26 -12.22
C GLY A 341 1.48 16.17 -13.18
N ALA A 342 2.81 16.00 -13.23
CA ALA A 342 3.64 16.83 -14.11
C ALA A 342 3.39 16.56 -15.60
N ALA A 343 3.45 17.61 -16.43
CA ALA A 343 3.25 17.50 -17.88
C ALA A 343 4.40 16.77 -18.59
N THR A 344 5.61 16.78 -18.03
CA THR A 344 6.76 16.00 -18.51
C THR A 344 7.62 15.51 -17.34
N PRO A 345 8.37 14.39 -17.50
CA PRO A 345 9.14 13.82 -16.40
C PRO A 345 10.23 14.76 -15.85
N ASP A 346 10.74 15.63 -16.72
CA ASP A 346 11.80 16.59 -16.42
C ASP A 346 11.25 18.00 -16.15
N ALA A 347 9.93 18.17 -15.99
CA ALA A 347 9.27 19.46 -15.75
C ALA A 347 9.76 20.10 -14.44
N SER A 348 10.90 20.78 -14.51
CA SER A 348 11.56 21.47 -13.40
C SER A 348 10.81 22.76 -13.01
N GLY A 349 9.75 23.10 -13.77
CA GLY A 349 8.94 24.31 -13.63
C GLY A 349 7.53 24.12 -13.05
N GLY A 350 7.14 22.90 -12.63
CA GLY A 350 5.82 22.67 -12.01
C GLY A 350 4.62 22.79 -12.95
N GLU A 351 4.84 22.70 -14.26
CA GLU A 351 3.75 22.63 -15.25
C GLU A 351 3.00 21.31 -15.08
N ARG A 352 1.72 21.43 -14.71
CA ARG A 352 0.81 20.29 -14.53
C ARG A 352 0.31 19.80 -15.89
N LEU A 353 0.01 18.51 -16.01
CA LEU A 353 -0.56 17.91 -17.21
C LEU A 353 -1.85 18.63 -17.62
N GLY A 354 -2.69 18.96 -16.63
CA GLY A 354 -3.90 19.75 -16.86
C GLY A 354 -4.94 19.05 -17.73
N ILE A 355 -6.04 19.74 -17.95
CA ILE A 355 -7.15 19.23 -18.78
C ILE A 355 -6.71 19.16 -20.24
N GLU A 356 -5.98 20.19 -20.69
CA GLU A 356 -5.45 20.28 -22.05
C GLU A 356 -4.50 19.10 -22.36
N GLY A 357 -3.61 18.74 -21.43
CA GLY A 357 -2.71 17.60 -21.60
C GLY A 357 -3.45 16.28 -21.69
N ILE A 358 -4.47 16.06 -20.84
CA ILE A 358 -5.31 14.85 -20.93
C ILE A 358 -6.07 14.79 -22.26
N VAL A 359 -6.59 15.91 -22.74
CA VAL A 359 -7.25 15.98 -24.06
C VAL A 359 -6.28 15.61 -25.18
N GLU A 360 -5.05 16.11 -25.16
CA GLU A 360 -4.04 15.75 -26.17
C GLU A 360 -3.63 14.28 -26.09
N VAL A 361 -3.46 13.72 -24.88
CA VAL A 361 -3.24 12.28 -24.69
C VAL A 361 -4.39 11.46 -25.28
N LEU A 362 -5.64 11.87 -25.03
CA LEU A 362 -6.82 11.18 -25.56
C LEU A 362 -6.99 11.31 -27.07
N LYS A 363 -6.31 12.25 -27.74
CA LYS A 363 -6.31 12.36 -29.21
C LYS A 363 -5.27 11.43 -29.88
N ASP A 364 -4.42 10.74 -29.11
CA ASP A 364 -3.43 9.81 -29.67
C ASP A 364 -4.11 8.70 -30.49
N PRO A 365 -3.73 8.49 -31.77
CA PRO A 365 -4.23 7.39 -32.60
C PRO A 365 -3.97 5.99 -32.01
N GLY A 366 -2.96 5.86 -31.15
CA GLY A 366 -2.61 4.65 -30.39
C GLY A 366 -3.39 4.48 -29.09
N ARG A 367 -4.39 5.32 -28.80
CA ARG A 367 -5.27 5.22 -27.63
C ARG A 367 -5.86 3.82 -27.49
N ALA A 368 -5.92 3.34 -26.25
CA ALA A 368 -6.52 2.05 -25.93
C ALA A 368 -8.02 1.99 -26.28
N ARG A 369 -8.53 0.77 -26.44
CA ARG A 369 -9.97 0.51 -26.62
C ARG A 369 -10.76 0.95 -25.38
N PRO A 370 -12.08 1.22 -25.50
CA PRO A 370 -12.89 1.78 -24.41
C PRO A 370 -12.72 1.03 -23.07
N ARG A 371 -12.75 -0.30 -23.12
CA ARG A 371 -12.56 -1.17 -21.95
C ARG A 371 -11.26 -0.90 -21.17
N ASP A 372 -10.17 -0.64 -21.88
CA ASP A 372 -8.83 -0.51 -21.32
C ASP A 372 -8.42 0.96 -21.16
N LEU A 373 -9.25 1.90 -21.61
CA LEU A 373 -8.96 3.33 -21.67
C LEU A 373 -8.70 3.97 -20.31
N PRO A 374 -9.50 3.73 -19.24
CA PRO A 374 -9.22 4.32 -17.93
C PRO A 374 -7.85 3.88 -17.38
N VAL A 375 -7.49 2.61 -17.55
CA VAL A 375 -6.20 2.05 -17.10
C VAL A 375 -5.05 2.65 -17.89
N TRP A 376 -5.21 2.73 -19.22
CA TRP A 376 -4.21 3.31 -20.11
C TRP A 376 -3.98 4.79 -19.81
N LEU A 377 -5.05 5.56 -19.58
CA LEU A 377 -4.97 6.99 -19.32
C LEU A 377 -4.24 7.29 -18.00
N ALA A 378 -4.55 6.54 -16.94
CA ALA A 378 -3.81 6.63 -15.68
C ALA A 378 -2.31 6.32 -15.87
N ALA A 379 -1.97 5.31 -16.69
CA ALA A 379 -0.58 4.97 -16.99
C ALA A 379 0.13 6.05 -17.82
N GLN A 380 -0.58 6.74 -18.73
CA GLN A 380 -0.02 7.90 -19.44
C GLN A 380 0.28 9.04 -18.47
N ALA A 381 -0.66 9.38 -17.56
CA ALA A 381 -0.45 10.41 -16.55
C ALA A 381 0.76 10.10 -15.64
N GLU A 382 0.90 8.86 -15.15
CA GLU A 382 2.07 8.41 -14.40
C GLU A 382 3.37 8.51 -15.23
N GLY A 383 3.31 8.16 -16.53
CA GLY A 383 4.43 8.27 -17.45
C GLY A 383 4.90 9.71 -17.65
N HIS A 384 3.96 10.64 -17.86
CA HIS A 384 4.24 12.08 -17.94
C HIS A 384 4.81 12.63 -16.63
N ASN A 385 4.37 12.11 -15.49
CA ASN A 385 4.87 12.49 -14.17
C ASN A 385 6.26 11.91 -13.83
N GLY A 386 6.76 10.94 -14.61
CA GLY A 386 8.01 10.23 -14.32
C GLY A 386 7.88 9.18 -13.20
N GLY A 387 6.66 8.78 -12.84
CA GLY A 387 6.38 7.82 -11.78
C GLY A 387 4.96 7.98 -11.19
N PRO A 388 4.66 7.24 -10.11
CA PRO A 388 3.35 7.30 -9.45
C PRO A 388 2.94 8.73 -9.05
N LEU A 389 1.65 9.05 -9.19
CA LEU A 389 1.10 10.34 -8.79
C LEU A 389 1.03 10.45 -7.26
N SER A 390 1.09 11.68 -6.75
CA SER A 390 0.99 11.97 -5.31
C SER A 390 -0.44 11.84 -4.79
N ASP A 391 -1.42 12.20 -5.63
CA ASP A 391 -2.84 12.20 -5.30
C ASP A 391 -3.55 10.93 -5.80
N ASP A 392 -4.74 10.70 -5.26
CA ASP A 392 -5.61 9.61 -5.68
C ASP A 392 -6.15 9.85 -7.09
N ILE A 393 -6.44 8.77 -7.81
CA ILE A 393 -7.01 8.83 -9.15
C ILE A 393 -8.24 7.94 -9.19
N ALA A 394 -9.39 8.53 -9.51
CA ALA A 394 -10.56 7.83 -9.97
C ALA A 394 -10.85 8.26 -11.41
N VAL A 395 -11.08 7.28 -12.29
CA VAL A 395 -11.54 7.52 -13.66
C VAL A 395 -12.73 6.64 -13.94
N LEU A 396 -13.78 7.22 -14.51
CA LEU A 396 -15.03 6.57 -14.89
C LEU A 396 -15.32 6.87 -16.36
N LEU A 397 -15.38 5.82 -17.19
CA LEU A 397 -15.73 5.91 -18.59
C LEU A 397 -17.08 5.24 -18.85
N LEU A 398 -18.02 6.02 -19.37
CA LEU A 398 -19.28 5.54 -19.93
C LEU A 398 -19.14 5.38 -21.44
N ASP A 399 -19.47 4.18 -21.93
CA ASP A 399 -19.55 3.84 -23.35
C ASP A 399 -20.98 3.35 -23.67
N PRO A 400 -21.80 4.12 -24.40
CA PRO A 400 -23.11 3.66 -24.85
C PRO A 400 -22.90 2.51 -25.83
N ARG A 401 -23.58 1.37 -25.59
CA ARG A 401 -23.53 0.28 -26.57
C ARG A 401 -24.15 0.79 -27.87
N SER A 402 -23.50 0.51 -29.00
CA SER A 402 -24.12 0.71 -30.31
C SER A 402 -25.45 -0.04 -30.31
N ALA A 403 -26.56 0.68 -30.52
CA ALA A 403 -27.82 0.03 -30.85
C ALA A 403 -27.56 -0.77 -32.15
N GLY A 404 -27.42 -2.09 -32.00
CA GLY A 404 -27.10 -3.02 -33.09
C GLY A 404 -28.17 -3.10 -34.15
#